data_AF-A0A0D3I4Q2-F1
#
_entry.id   AF-A0A0D3I4Q2-F1
#
_cell.length_a   1.000
_cell.length_b   1.000
_cell.length_c   1.000
_cell.angle_alpha   90.00
_cell.angle_beta   90.00
_cell.angle_gamma   90.00
#
_symmetry.space_group_name_H-M   'P 1'
#
loop_
_entity.id
_entity.type
_entity.pdbx_description
1 polymer ?
#
loop_
_entity_poly.entity_id
_entity_poly.type
_entity_poly.pdbx_seq_one_letter_code
_entity_poly.pdbx_strand_id
1 'polypeptide(L)'
;MCLAAGDTGPFSHALASLADSQYTSSDAFLHACGLLRKLLLNAADPAKRTLRRANPRVAAELLSVAGVEAALIQLGFRDHGDELTITDEAAADVHSAVATVDCAAGSVRRRALVLALRPSDPLGWSAELHDPAILIFNPKFKGAVFDCTPRNGAPSGVIAFHNSPFSNFWPCGAGVTVSHRGMRLRFATSEALLMAFKQHLLAPSGGVPPHESLADALRTQATIRAAAESKEVAARATRRVADYTWWGHHGVHVLVGSVVCLLKFSQDEGLRRLLLSTQGVLLIEAAPHDGAWGVAANSSKALQAPALARTFGLYSVHQSPFEFESREGRVHTRLCCEANALGKALMVARAAILAGVEATSGMELRSAFAAVARHLRLLALPCDWRAAETHLEDSL
;
A
#
# COMPACT_ATOMS: atom_id res chain seq x y z
N MET A 1 15.73 12.32 7.16
CA MET A 1 16.77 12.59 8.19
C MET A 1 17.17 11.30 8.91
N CYS A 2 18.47 10.99 8.96
CA CYS A 2 19.04 10.08 9.97
C CYS A 2 18.90 10.75 11.34
N LEU A 3 18.55 10.01 12.40
CA LEU A 3 18.60 10.60 13.73
C LEU A 3 20.06 10.91 14.03
N ALA A 4 20.35 12.20 14.17
CA ALA A 4 21.58 12.63 14.80
C ALA A 4 21.60 12.08 16.24
N ALA A 5 22.79 11.72 16.71
CA ALA A 5 23.00 11.44 18.13
C ALA A 5 22.51 12.67 18.94
N GLY A 6 21.50 12.46 19.80
CA GLY A 6 20.92 13.52 20.64
C GLY A 6 19.43 13.81 20.47
N ASP A 7 18.62 12.91 19.88
CA ASP A 7 17.18 13.12 19.76
C ASP A 7 16.50 13.05 21.15
N THR A 8 16.12 14.21 21.71
CA THR A 8 15.52 14.35 23.06
C THR A 8 13.99 14.26 23.06
N GLY A 9 13.38 13.77 21.98
CA GLY A 9 11.92 13.68 21.85
C GLY A 9 11.26 12.65 22.79
N PRO A 10 9.92 12.67 22.93
CA PRO A 10 9.18 11.80 23.85
C PRO A 10 9.48 10.31 23.72
N PHE A 11 9.75 9.83 22.50
CA PHE A 11 10.01 8.42 22.22
C PHE A 11 11.49 8.04 22.17
N SER A 12 12.42 8.95 22.50
CA SER A 12 13.87 8.73 22.42
C SER A 12 14.34 7.42 23.07
N HIS A 13 13.89 7.15 24.30
CA HIS A 13 14.20 5.91 25.02
C HIS A 13 13.66 4.65 24.32
N ALA A 14 12.41 4.70 23.86
CA ALA A 14 11.81 3.58 23.15
C ALA A 14 12.51 3.31 21.81
N LEU A 15 12.90 4.37 21.09
CA LEU A 15 13.63 4.28 19.84
C LEU A 15 15.06 3.74 20.02
N ALA A 16 15.73 4.06 21.13
CA ALA A 16 17.02 3.49 21.50
C ALA A 16 16.90 1.99 21.78
N SER A 17 15.92 1.57 22.58
CA SER A 17 15.66 0.15 22.86
C SER A 17 15.36 -0.65 21.59
N LEU A 18 14.60 -0.08 20.65
CA LEU A 18 14.37 -0.70 19.34
C LEU A 18 15.62 -0.76 18.47
N ALA A 19 16.52 0.23 18.57
CA ALA A 19 17.79 0.20 17.84
C ALA A 19 18.70 -0.94 18.33
N ASP A 20 18.75 -1.15 19.65
CA ASP A 20 19.50 -2.26 20.27
C ASP A 20 18.97 -3.63 19.81
N SER A 21 17.65 -3.76 19.64
CA SER A 21 17.03 -4.98 19.09
C SER A 21 17.03 -5.05 17.55
N GLN A 22 17.73 -4.13 16.87
CA GLN A 22 17.74 -4.01 15.41
C GLN A 22 16.33 -3.96 14.79
N TYR A 23 15.37 -3.35 15.49
CA TYR A 23 13.97 -3.22 15.09
C TYR A 23 13.19 -4.53 14.93
N THR A 24 13.75 -5.66 15.37
CA THR A 24 13.10 -6.99 15.29
C THR A 24 11.81 -7.11 16.11
N SER A 25 11.64 -6.26 17.13
CA SER A 25 10.47 -6.21 18.01
C SER A 25 9.60 -4.96 17.79
N SER A 26 9.65 -4.37 16.59
CA SER A 26 8.98 -3.09 16.29
C SER A 26 7.44 -3.16 16.33
N ASP A 27 6.84 -4.34 16.19
CA ASP A 27 5.38 -4.52 16.18
C ASP A 27 4.71 -4.09 17.49
N ALA A 28 5.30 -4.44 18.65
CA ALA A 28 4.77 -4.05 19.95
C ALA A 28 4.75 -2.53 20.11
N PHE A 29 5.84 -1.86 19.71
CA PHE A 29 5.93 -0.40 19.72
C PHE A 29 4.92 0.25 18.77
N LEU A 30 4.77 -0.28 17.56
CA LEU A 30 3.86 0.27 16.56
C LEU A 30 2.39 0.07 16.96
N HIS A 31 2.08 -1.04 17.64
CA HIS A 31 0.79 -1.25 18.27
C HIS A 31 0.54 -0.26 19.41
N ALA A 32 1.52 -0.05 20.29
CA ALA A 32 1.45 0.95 21.37
C ALA A 32 1.16 2.35 20.82
N CYS A 33 1.89 2.79 19.78
CA CYS A 33 1.64 4.05 19.09
C CYS A 33 0.21 4.12 18.52
N GLY A 34 -0.31 3.03 17.94
CA GLY A 34 -1.67 2.96 17.42
C GLY A 34 -2.75 3.10 18.50
N LEU A 35 -2.54 2.49 19.67
CA LEU A 35 -3.43 2.65 20.83
C LEU A 35 -3.36 4.07 21.39
N LEU A 36 -2.15 4.58 21.59
CA LEU A 36 -1.91 5.94 22.10
C LEU A 36 -2.53 7.01 21.21
N ARG A 37 -2.39 6.87 19.89
CA ARG A 37 -3.05 7.76 18.92
C ARG A 37 -4.57 7.79 19.09
N LYS A 38 -5.21 6.62 19.29
CA LYS A 38 -6.67 6.53 19.52
C LYS A 38 -7.07 7.19 20.84
N LEU A 39 -6.27 7.00 21.89
CA LEU A 39 -6.50 7.60 23.20
C LEU A 39 -6.43 9.13 23.12
N LEU A 40 -5.38 9.66 22.50
CA LEU A 40 -5.22 11.10 22.28
C LEU A 40 -6.40 11.67 21.47
N LEU A 41 -6.76 11.09 20.33
CA LEU A 41 -7.90 11.59 19.53
C LEU A 41 -9.24 11.58 20.28
N ASN A 42 -9.39 10.73 21.28
CA ASN A 42 -10.58 10.67 22.13
C ASN A 42 -10.52 11.62 23.33
N ALA A 43 -9.37 12.23 23.63
CA ALA A 43 -9.14 13.09 24.79
C ALA A 43 -9.92 14.41 24.75
N ALA A 44 -10.53 14.76 23.61
CA ALA A 44 -11.51 15.85 23.53
C ALA A 44 -12.70 15.63 24.48
N ASP A 45 -13.03 14.37 24.76
CA ASP A 45 -14.00 13.97 25.78
C ASP A 45 -13.29 13.82 27.14
N PRO A 46 -13.61 14.67 28.15
CA PRO A 46 -12.96 14.61 29.47
C PRO A 46 -13.06 13.23 30.13
N ALA A 47 -14.12 12.47 29.89
CA ALA A 47 -14.30 11.13 30.44
C ALA A 47 -13.31 10.10 29.87
N LYS A 48 -12.61 10.43 28.77
CA LYS A 48 -11.65 9.55 28.08
C LYS A 48 -10.20 10.01 28.25
N ARG A 49 -9.93 10.98 29.12
CA ARG A 49 -8.58 11.48 29.40
C ARG A 49 -7.78 10.63 30.37
N THR A 50 -8.42 9.65 31.01
CA THR A 50 -7.82 8.80 32.03
C THR A 50 -7.53 7.40 31.50
N LEU A 51 -6.29 6.96 31.71
CA LEU A 51 -5.81 5.60 31.49
C LEU A 51 -5.62 4.90 32.84
N ARG A 52 -6.23 3.74 33.02
CA ARG A 52 -5.98 2.90 34.19
C ARG A 52 -4.87 1.91 33.92
N ARG A 53 -3.85 1.89 34.75
CA ARG A 53 -2.72 0.95 34.66
C ARG A 53 -3.19 -0.49 34.85
N ALA A 54 -4.13 -0.73 35.75
CA ALA A 54 -4.74 -2.04 35.95
C ALA A 54 -5.55 -2.57 34.75
N ASN A 55 -5.86 -1.75 33.73
CA ASN A 55 -6.54 -2.23 32.53
C ASN A 55 -5.62 -3.23 31.79
N PRO A 56 -6.03 -4.49 31.57
CA PRO A 56 -5.16 -5.51 30.99
C PRO A 56 -4.61 -5.13 29.62
N ARG A 57 -5.41 -4.41 28.82
CA ARG A 57 -5.00 -3.95 27.49
C ARG A 57 -3.95 -2.85 27.58
N VAL A 58 -4.11 -1.91 28.51
CA VAL A 58 -3.15 -0.82 28.74
C VAL A 58 -1.83 -1.39 29.27
N ALA A 59 -1.89 -2.27 30.27
CA ALA A 59 -0.71 -2.91 30.83
C ALA A 59 0.05 -3.72 29.77
N ALA A 60 -0.65 -4.58 29.02
CA ALA A 60 -0.02 -5.51 28.09
C ALA A 60 0.37 -4.90 26.74
N GLU A 61 -0.42 -3.97 26.19
CA GLU A 61 -0.21 -3.43 24.83
C GLU A 61 0.46 -2.05 24.80
N LEU A 62 0.53 -1.33 25.94
CA LEU A 62 1.08 0.03 26.01
C LEU A 62 2.26 0.13 27.00
N LEU A 63 2.01 -0.17 28.28
CA LEU A 63 2.99 0.05 29.34
C LEU A 63 4.09 -1.03 29.38
N SER A 64 3.86 -2.19 28.76
CA SER A 64 4.87 -3.25 28.59
C SER A 64 6.00 -2.86 27.62
N VAL A 65 5.80 -1.83 26.79
CA VAL A 65 6.76 -1.40 25.79
C VAL A 65 7.76 -0.44 26.42
N ALA A 66 9.05 -0.83 26.39
CA ALA A 66 10.14 -0.06 26.96
C ALA A 66 10.13 1.40 26.48
N GLY A 67 10.18 2.35 27.42
CA GLY A 67 10.23 3.79 27.16
C GLY A 67 8.89 4.46 26.82
N VAL A 68 7.79 3.71 26.63
CA VAL A 68 6.47 4.30 26.31
C VAL A 68 5.89 5.07 27.50
N GLU A 69 6.07 4.59 28.74
CA GLU A 69 5.59 5.29 29.92
C GLU A 69 6.26 6.67 30.09
N ALA A 70 7.58 6.75 29.88
CA ALA A 70 8.30 8.02 29.87
C ALA A 70 7.80 8.96 28.74
N ALA A 71 7.46 8.39 27.59
CA ALA A 71 6.86 9.14 26.48
C ALA A 71 5.49 9.72 26.85
N LEU A 72 4.63 8.98 27.58
CA LEU A 72 3.33 9.48 28.04
C LEU A 72 3.51 10.73 28.90
N ILE A 73 4.45 10.73 29.85
CA ILE A 73 4.72 11.90 30.69
C ILE A 73 5.11 13.12 29.85
N GLN A 74 6.01 12.94 28.87
CA GLN A 74 6.44 14.02 27.98
C GLN A 74 5.33 14.49 27.01
N LEU A 75 4.36 13.63 26.71
CA LEU A 75 3.15 13.98 25.95
C LEU A 75 2.06 14.65 26.81
N GLY A 76 2.33 14.90 28.09
CA GLY A 76 1.43 15.62 28.99
C GLY A 76 0.48 14.74 29.79
N PHE A 77 0.82 13.47 30.02
CA PHE A 77 0.13 12.65 31.02
C PHE A 77 0.72 12.91 32.42
N ARG A 78 -0.16 12.99 33.42
CA ARG A 78 0.19 13.06 34.85
C ARG A 78 -0.05 11.72 35.50
N ASP A 79 0.88 11.30 36.34
CA ASP A 79 0.77 10.08 37.13
C ASP A 79 0.06 10.36 38.47
N HIS A 80 -0.96 9.55 38.75
CA HIS A 80 -1.74 9.57 39.98
C HIS A 80 -1.76 8.19 40.67
N GLY A 81 -0.73 7.36 40.44
CA GLY A 81 -0.66 6.00 40.99
C GLY A 81 -1.25 5.01 39.97
N ASP A 82 -2.45 4.49 40.19
CA ASP A 82 -3.10 3.55 39.24
C ASP A 82 -3.64 4.24 37.97
N GLU A 83 -3.68 5.57 37.95
CA GLU A 83 -4.24 6.35 36.85
C GLU A 83 -3.22 7.30 36.22
N LEU A 84 -3.25 7.38 34.89
CA LEU A 84 -2.53 8.35 34.08
C LEU A 84 -3.55 9.27 33.40
N THR A 85 -3.48 10.57 33.63
CA THR A 85 -4.47 11.53 33.11
C THR A 85 -3.83 12.57 32.21
N ILE A 86 -4.42 12.81 31.04
CA ILE A 86 -3.99 13.88 30.12
C ILE A 86 -4.33 15.24 30.73
N THR A 87 -3.36 16.16 30.81
CA THR A 87 -3.65 17.52 31.31
C THR A 87 -4.54 18.32 30.36
N ASP A 88 -5.19 19.36 30.87
CA ASP A 88 -6.01 20.25 30.05
C ASP A 88 -5.19 20.94 28.95
N GLU A 89 -3.93 21.32 29.24
CA GLU A 89 -3.05 21.92 28.22
C GLU A 89 -2.71 20.93 27.11
N ALA A 90 -2.39 19.68 27.46
CA ALA A 90 -2.09 18.64 26.49
C ALA A 90 -3.32 18.22 25.68
N ALA A 91 -4.50 18.22 26.29
CA ALA A 91 -5.76 17.97 25.59
C ALA A 91 -6.12 19.11 24.62
N ALA A 92 -5.77 20.36 24.94
CA ALA A 92 -5.95 21.51 24.06
C ALA A 92 -5.04 21.45 22.82
N ASP A 93 -3.85 20.82 22.93
CA ASP A 93 -2.91 20.61 21.81
C ASP A 93 -2.79 19.14 21.37
N VAL A 94 -3.93 18.43 21.38
CA VAL A 94 -4.00 17.00 21.02
C VAL A 94 -3.42 16.70 19.62
N HIS A 95 -3.54 17.64 18.69
CA HIS A 95 -3.04 17.46 17.32
C HIS A 95 -1.52 17.38 17.26
N SER A 96 -0.81 18.19 18.06
CA SER A 96 0.65 18.14 18.15
C SER A 96 1.14 16.84 18.79
N ALA A 97 0.47 16.38 19.85
CA ALA A 97 0.77 15.10 20.48
C ALA A 97 0.55 13.92 19.50
N VAL A 98 -0.57 13.91 18.77
CA VAL A 98 -0.85 12.91 17.73
C VAL A 98 0.21 12.93 16.63
N ALA A 99 0.60 14.12 16.14
CA ALA A 99 1.65 14.25 15.13
C ALA A 99 3.00 13.69 15.62
N THR A 100 3.32 13.88 16.90
CA THR A 100 4.54 13.33 17.52
C THR A 100 4.53 11.80 17.54
N VAL A 101 3.40 11.20 17.94
CA VAL A 101 3.22 9.73 17.91
C VAL A 101 3.30 9.19 16.48
N ASP A 102 2.64 9.86 15.54
CA ASP A 102 2.62 9.49 14.12
C ASP A 102 4.04 9.56 13.51
N CYS A 103 4.81 10.59 13.87
CA CYS A 103 6.21 10.75 13.46
C CYS A 103 7.10 9.63 14.00
N ALA A 104 7.00 9.31 15.30
CA ALA A 104 7.77 8.23 15.91
C ALA A 104 7.45 6.86 15.27
N ALA A 105 6.16 6.56 15.08
CA ALA A 105 5.72 5.35 14.40
C ALA A 105 6.21 5.30 12.94
N GLY A 106 6.15 6.43 12.22
CA GLY A 106 6.69 6.57 10.87
C GLY A 106 8.20 6.30 10.79
N SER A 107 8.97 6.81 11.76
CA SER A 107 10.42 6.61 11.85
C SER A 107 10.79 5.15 12.08
N VAL A 108 10.09 4.47 13.00
CA VAL A 108 10.28 3.03 13.24
C VAL A 108 9.93 2.21 12.01
N ARG A 109 8.79 2.49 11.36
CA ARG A 109 8.40 1.84 10.09
C ARG A 109 9.48 2.01 9.02
N ARG A 110 10.01 3.22 8.85
CA ARG A 110 11.09 3.49 7.89
C ARG A 110 12.33 2.65 8.17
N ARG A 111 12.73 2.53 9.43
CA ARG A 111 13.95 1.82 9.83
C ARG A 111 13.82 0.31 9.72
N ALA A 112 12.71 -0.25 10.21
CA ALA A 112 12.38 -1.66 10.01
C ALA A 112 12.35 -2.02 8.51
N LEU A 113 11.83 -1.11 7.69
CA LEU A 113 11.72 -1.31 6.25
C LEU A 113 13.06 -1.15 5.50
N VAL A 114 13.92 -0.17 5.85
CA VAL A 114 15.26 -0.01 5.27
C VAL A 114 16.14 -1.24 5.54
N LEU A 115 15.98 -1.90 6.69
CA LEU A 115 16.68 -3.15 7.00
C LEU A 115 16.21 -4.34 6.13
N ALA A 116 14.99 -4.30 5.60
CA ALA A 116 14.43 -5.34 4.74
C ALA A 116 14.88 -5.24 3.26
N LEU A 117 15.59 -4.16 2.88
CA LEU A 117 15.90 -3.81 1.50
C LEU A 117 17.41 -3.68 1.25
N ARG A 118 18.08 -4.77 0.84
CA ARG A 118 19.31 -4.75 0.04
C ARG A 118 19.26 -5.95 -0.92
N PRO A 119 19.58 -5.85 -2.24
CA PRO A 119 20.39 -4.85 -2.97
C PRO A 119 19.67 -4.16 -4.15
N SER A 120 20.39 -3.24 -4.82
CA SER A 120 20.03 -2.46 -6.01
C SER A 120 20.21 -3.22 -7.35
N ASP A 121 19.38 -2.88 -8.35
CA ASP A 121 19.43 -3.45 -9.71
C ASP A 121 20.25 -2.53 -10.67
N PRO A 122 21.20 -3.07 -11.46
CA PRO A 122 21.91 -2.33 -12.51
C PRO A 122 21.02 -1.65 -13.59
N LEU A 123 19.74 -2.00 -13.72
CA LEU A 123 18.79 -1.32 -14.61
C LEU A 123 18.22 0.00 -14.06
N GLY A 124 18.68 0.44 -12.88
CA GLY A 124 18.24 1.69 -12.24
C GLY A 124 16.87 1.57 -11.57
N TRP A 125 16.44 0.36 -11.23
CA TRP A 125 15.22 0.12 -10.45
C TRP A 125 15.60 -0.01 -8.98
N SER A 126 15.08 0.88 -8.15
CA SER A 126 15.44 0.94 -6.73
C SER A 126 14.47 0.10 -5.91
N ALA A 127 15.00 -0.95 -5.28
CA ALA A 127 14.30 -1.61 -4.18
C ALA A 127 14.31 -0.72 -2.92
N GLU A 128 15.26 0.22 -2.81
CA GLU A 128 15.44 1.11 -1.66
C GLU A 128 14.33 2.16 -1.55
N LEU A 129 13.94 2.49 -0.31
CA LEU A 129 13.13 3.66 0.00
C LEU A 129 13.99 4.87 0.31
N HIS A 130 13.68 5.98 -0.36
CA HIS A 130 14.41 7.24 -0.23
C HIS A 130 13.64 8.29 0.56
N ASP A 131 14.37 9.23 1.15
CA ASP A 131 13.81 10.43 1.79
C ASP A 131 13.29 11.42 0.72
N PRO A 132 12.19 12.15 0.94
CA PRO A 132 11.67 13.11 -0.03
C PRO A 132 12.69 14.17 -0.49
N ALA A 133 13.72 14.46 0.31
CA ALA A 133 14.81 15.37 -0.05
C ALA A 133 15.56 14.94 -1.33
N ILE A 134 15.55 13.65 -1.71
CA ILE A 134 16.16 13.19 -2.96
C ILE A 134 15.51 13.82 -4.21
N LEU A 135 14.23 14.23 -4.07
CA LEU A 135 13.46 14.85 -5.14
C LEU A 135 13.91 16.29 -5.45
N ILE A 136 14.66 16.94 -4.55
CA ILE A 136 15.23 18.28 -4.78
C ILE A 136 16.14 18.26 -6.00
N PHE A 137 16.95 17.21 -6.13
CA PHE A 137 17.93 17.08 -7.20
C PHE A 137 17.36 16.38 -8.43
N ASN A 138 16.30 15.59 -8.27
CA ASN A 138 15.65 14.89 -9.38
C ASN A 138 14.13 14.73 -9.13
N PRO A 139 13.30 15.69 -9.58
CA PRO A 139 11.85 15.63 -9.42
C PRO A 139 11.20 14.42 -10.10
N LYS A 140 11.89 13.79 -11.06
CA LYS A 140 11.45 12.60 -11.82
C LYS A 140 12.13 11.32 -11.32
N PHE A 141 12.45 11.27 -10.02
CA PHE A 141 13.08 10.13 -9.39
C PHE A 141 12.37 8.81 -9.71
N LYS A 142 13.16 7.82 -10.16
CA LYS A 142 12.69 6.44 -10.38
C LYS A 142 13.04 5.65 -9.13
N GLY A 143 12.03 5.14 -8.44
CA GLY A 143 12.14 4.41 -7.19
C GLY A 143 10.95 4.69 -6.29
N ALA A 144 11.02 4.20 -5.06
CA ALA A 144 10.04 4.48 -4.03
C ALA A 144 10.60 5.54 -3.06
N VAL A 145 9.78 6.55 -2.77
CA VAL A 145 10.10 7.68 -1.89
C VAL A 145 9.13 7.64 -0.72
N PHE A 146 9.67 7.56 0.49
CA PHE A 146 8.89 7.48 1.72
C PHE A 146 8.89 8.80 2.45
N ASP A 147 7.72 9.44 2.50
CA ASP A 147 7.46 10.60 3.32
C ASP A 147 6.75 10.23 4.62
N CYS A 148 7.46 10.34 5.74
CA CYS A 148 6.92 10.09 7.08
C CYS A 148 6.15 11.27 7.68
N THR A 149 5.99 12.38 6.95
CA THR A 149 5.27 13.56 7.47
C THR A 149 3.83 13.17 7.79
N PRO A 150 3.38 13.35 9.05
CA PRO A 150 1.99 13.07 9.43
C PRO A 150 1.03 13.90 8.58
N ARG A 151 0.02 13.25 8.00
CA ARG A 151 -1.02 13.90 7.20
C ARG A 151 -2.40 13.41 7.60
N ASN A 152 -3.39 14.28 7.46
CA ASN A 152 -4.78 13.90 7.72
C ASN A 152 -5.18 12.71 6.83
N GLY A 153 -5.59 11.60 7.47
CA GLY A 153 -5.94 10.32 6.85
C GLY A 153 -4.76 9.46 6.37
N ALA A 154 -3.51 9.95 6.42
CA ALA A 154 -2.30 9.15 6.20
C ALA A 154 -1.32 9.34 7.39
N PRO A 155 -1.75 9.04 8.63
CA PRO A 155 -0.95 9.27 9.83
C PRO A 155 0.34 8.46 9.86
N SER A 156 0.40 7.35 9.12
CA SER A 156 1.58 6.49 9.04
C SER A 156 2.61 6.95 7.99
N GLY A 157 2.35 8.04 7.27
CA GLY A 157 3.13 8.51 6.15
C GLY A 157 2.64 8.00 4.80
N VAL A 158 3.40 8.33 3.75
CA VAL A 158 3.06 8.10 2.35
C VAL A 158 4.28 7.59 1.59
N ILE A 159 4.15 6.49 0.86
CA ILE A 159 5.14 6.05 -0.13
C ILE A 159 4.60 6.37 -1.52
N ALA A 160 5.30 7.26 -2.22
CA ALA A 160 5.11 7.47 -3.65
C ALA A 160 6.15 6.65 -4.40
N PHE A 161 5.73 5.82 -5.35
CA PHE A 161 6.62 4.87 -6.01
C PHE A 161 6.43 4.79 -7.51
N HIS A 162 7.53 4.54 -8.22
CA HIS A 162 7.57 4.31 -9.66
C HIS A 162 8.82 3.50 -9.97
N ASN A 163 8.75 2.43 -10.79
CA ASN A 163 9.89 1.54 -11.06
C ASN A 163 10.56 1.01 -9.77
N SER A 164 9.74 0.50 -8.85
CA SER A 164 10.18 -0.12 -7.60
C SER A 164 9.49 -1.48 -7.43
N PRO A 165 9.86 -2.29 -6.42
CA PRO A 165 9.21 -3.58 -6.15
C PRO A 165 7.70 -3.51 -5.94
N PHE A 166 7.14 -2.35 -5.61
CA PHE A 166 5.69 -2.13 -5.53
C PHE A 166 5.02 -2.09 -6.90
N SER A 167 5.74 -1.66 -7.95
CA SER A 167 5.22 -1.58 -9.30
C SER A 167 4.97 -2.97 -9.90
N ASN A 168 3.89 -3.11 -10.66
CA ASN A 168 3.57 -4.30 -11.43
C ASN A 168 4.63 -4.65 -12.49
N PHE A 169 5.44 -3.66 -12.90
CA PHE A 169 6.53 -3.79 -13.87
C PHE A 169 7.77 -4.49 -13.29
N TRP A 170 7.90 -4.56 -11.96
CA TRP A 170 9.07 -5.13 -11.29
C TRP A 170 9.29 -6.61 -11.66
N PRO A 171 10.54 -7.06 -11.94
CA PRO A 171 10.82 -8.42 -12.31
C PRO A 171 10.76 -9.27 -11.04
N CYS A 172 9.90 -10.28 -11.06
CA CYS A 172 9.77 -11.18 -9.93
C CYS A 172 10.77 -12.30 -10.17
N GLY A 173 11.86 -12.39 -9.39
CA GLY A 173 12.95 -13.35 -9.63
C GLY A 173 12.45 -14.80 -9.75
N ALA A 174 11.69 -15.27 -8.75
CA ALA A 174 11.03 -16.57 -8.79
C ALA A 174 9.81 -16.62 -9.74
N GLY A 175 9.36 -15.48 -10.26
CA GLY A 175 8.14 -15.31 -11.06
C GLY A 175 6.87 -15.37 -10.21
N VAL A 176 5.77 -14.92 -10.80
CA VAL A 176 4.42 -15.09 -10.22
C VAL A 176 3.83 -16.38 -10.79
N THR A 177 3.49 -17.34 -9.94
CA THR A 177 2.98 -18.64 -10.35
C THR A 177 1.50 -18.79 -10.04
N VAL A 178 0.71 -19.28 -10.99
CA VAL A 178 -0.71 -19.56 -10.81
C VAL A 178 -1.03 -20.92 -11.44
N SER A 179 -2.05 -21.58 -10.91
CA SER A 179 -2.70 -22.66 -11.63
C SER A 179 -4.03 -22.17 -12.19
N HIS A 180 -4.41 -22.68 -13.35
CA HIS A 180 -5.72 -22.42 -13.93
C HIS A 180 -6.16 -23.66 -14.69
N ARG A 181 -7.24 -24.30 -14.23
CA ARG A 181 -7.80 -25.51 -14.86
C ARG A 181 -6.75 -26.62 -15.04
N GLY A 182 -5.91 -26.82 -14.03
CA GLY A 182 -4.84 -27.84 -14.04
C GLY A 182 -3.56 -27.43 -14.79
N MET A 183 -3.54 -26.28 -15.46
CA MET A 183 -2.32 -25.74 -16.07
C MET A 183 -1.56 -24.89 -15.05
N ARG A 184 -0.27 -25.20 -14.83
CA ARG A 184 0.61 -24.37 -14.01
C ARG A 184 1.38 -23.38 -14.89
N LEU A 185 1.21 -22.11 -14.62
CA LEU A 185 1.81 -21.02 -15.41
C LEU A 185 2.71 -20.16 -14.51
N ARG A 186 3.78 -19.63 -15.10
CA ARG A 186 4.75 -18.76 -14.43
C ARG A 186 4.95 -17.49 -15.26
N PHE A 187 4.75 -16.35 -14.63
CA PHE A 187 4.90 -15.03 -15.22
C PHE A 187 6.17 -14.37 -14.69
N ALA A 188 6.95 -13.73 -15.57
CA ALA A 188 8.17 -13.02 -15.15
C ALA A 188 7.86 -11.74 -14.34
N THR A 189 6.72 -11.12 -14.61
CA THR A 189 6.23 -9.92 -13.93
C THR A 189 4.75 -10.09 -13.61
N SER A 190 4.29 -9.39 -12.57
CA SER A 190 2.86 -9.23 -12.30
C SER A 190 2.12 -8.55 -13.45
N GLU A 191 2.80 -7.70 -14.23
CA GLU A 191 2.22 -7.05 -15.40
C GLU A 191 1.74 -8.05 -16.46
N ALA A 192 2.49 -9.13 -16.71
CA ALA A 192 2.07 -10.16 -17.66
C ALA A 192 0.75 -10.82 -17.24
N LEU A 193 0.56 -11.05 -15.94
CA LEU A 193 -0.71 -11.57 -15.43
C LEU A 193 -1.85 -10.54 -15.57
N LEU A 194 -1.60 -9.26 -15.29
CA LEU A 194 -2.58 -8.18 -15.52
C LEU A 194 -2.98 -8.09 -17.00
N MET A 195 -2.03 -8.22 -17.91
CA MET A 195 -2.29 -8.18 -19.34
C MET A 195 -3.07 -9.39 -19.83
N ALA A 196 -2.95 -10.55 -19.18
CA ALA A 196 -3.80 -11.70 -19.47
C ALA A 196 -5.28 -11.41 -19.12
N PHE A 197 -5.53 -10.80 -17.96
CA PHE A 197 -6.87 -10.31 -17.59
C PHE A 197 -7.38 -9.25 -18.58
N LYS A 198 -6.54 -8.31 -18.98
CA LYS A 198 -6.91 -7.29 -19.98
C LYS A 198 -7.35 -7.91 -21.30
N GLN A 199 -6.55 -8.83 -21.83
CA GLN A 199 -6.84 -9.51 -23.10
C GLN A 199 -8.16 -10.26 -23.02
N HIS A 200 -8.40 -10.94 -21.90
CA HIS A 200 -9.62 -11.68 -21.66
C HIS A 200 -10.85 -10.78 -21.54
N LEU A 201 -10.77 -9.70 -20.75
CA LEU A 201 -11.88 -8.76 -20.53
C LEU A 201 -12.21 -7.90 -21.75
N LEU A 202 -11.24 -7.70 -22.63
CA LEU A 202 -11.41 -6.97 -23.89
C LEU A 202 -11.56 -7.91 -25.09
N ALA A 203 -11.67 -9.23 -24.89
CA ALA A 203 -11.91 -10.14 -25.99
C ALA A 203 -13.25 -9.77 -26.67
N PRO A 204 -13.32 -9.70 -28.01
CA PRO A 204 -14.53 -9.26 -28.70
C PRO A 204 -15.73 -10.16 -28.34
N SER A 205 -16.74 -9.56 -27.71
CA SER A 205 -18.07 -10.16 -27.54
C SER A 205 -18.74 -10.31 -28.91
N GLY A 206 -18.34 -11.33 -29.67
CA GLY A 206 -18.95 -11.69 -30.97
C GLY A 206 -17.95 -12.20 -32.01
N GLY A 207 -18.01 -13.51 -32.31
CA GLY A 207 -17.41 -14.11 -33.51
C GLY A 207 -15.95 -14.58 -33.41
N VAL A 208 -15.35 -14.50 -32.23
CA VAL A 208 -13.99 -15.02 -31.99
C VAL A 208 -14.07 -16.47 -31.48
N PRO A 209 -13.26 -17.40 -32.01
CA PRO A 209 -13.28 -18.79 -31.57
C PRO A 209 -13.01 -18.94 -30.06
N PRO A 210 -13.57 -19.96 -29.38
CA PRO A 210 -13.45 -20.19 -27.94
C PRO A 210 -12.03 -20.47 -27.41
N HIS A 211 -11.00 -20.32 -28.26
CA HIS A 211 -9.57 -20.39 -27.95
C HIS A 211 -8.94 -18.99 -27.75
N GLU A 212 -9.74 -17.93 -27.57
CA GLU A 212 -9.33 -16.68 -26.94
C GLU A 212 -9.84 -16.62 -25.50
N SER A 213 -9.78 -17.77 -24.81
CA SER A 213 -10.16 -17.90 -23.41
C SER A 213 -9.12 -17.24 -22.50
N LEU A 214 -9.47 -16.94 -21.25
CA LEU A 214 -8.50 -16.53 -20.24
C LEU A 214 -7.27 -17.46 -20.21
N ALA A 215 -7.45 -18.77 -20.45
CA ALA A 215 -6.34 -19.73 -20.50
C ALA A 215 -5.36 -19.45 -21.66
N ASP A 216 -5.83 -18.98 -22.81
CA ASP A 216 -4.99 -18.62 -23.96
C ASP A 216 -4.22 -17.32 -23.71
N ALA A 217 -4.89 -16.32 -23.12
CA ALA A 217 -4.26 -15.08 -22.69
C ALA A 217 -3.17 -15.35 -21.63
N LEU A 218 -3.48 -16.19 -20.63
CA LEU A 218 -2.53 -16.62 -19.61
C LEU A 218 -1.34 -17.37 -20.23
N ARG A 219 -1.56 -18.30 -21.17
CA ARG A 219 -0.47 -19.01 -21.88
C ARG A 219 0.43 -18.05 -22.65
N THR A 220 -0.17 -17.14 -23.41
CA THR A 220 0.56 -16.16 -24.23
C THR A 220 1.40 -15.24 -23.36
N GLN A 221 0.84 -14.73 -22.26
CA GLN A 221 1.55 -13.80 -21.38
C GLN A 221 2.63 -14.51 -20.53
N ALA A 222 2.46 -15.79 -20.18
CA ALA A 222 3.44 -16.55 -19.41
C ALA A 222 4.78 -16.78 -20.17
N THR A 223 4.78 -16.72 -21.50
CA THR A 223 6.01 -16.85 -22.29
C THR A 223 6.84 -15.56 -22.33
N ILE A 224 6.23 -14.42 -21.99
CA ILE A 224 6.85 -13.10 -22.09
C ILE A 224 7.72 -12.82 -20.86
N ARG A 225 8.89 -12.22 -21.08
CA ARG A 225 9.87 -11.92 -20.01
C ARG A 225 9.92 -10.43 -19.65
N ALA A 226 9.67 -9.53 -20.60
CA ALA A 226 9.69 -8.10 -20.38
C ALA A 226 8.28 -7.52 -20.18
N ALA A 227 8.09 -6.66 -19.17
CA ALA A 227 6.79 -6.02 -18.92
C ALA A 227 6.32 -5.14 -20.08
N ALA A 228 7.23 -4.44 -20.76
CA ALA A 228 6.92 -3.62 -21.92
C ALA A 228 6.37 -4.46 -23.09
N GLU A 229 7.01 -5.60 -23.38
CA GLU A 229 6.55 -6.54 -24.40
C GLU A 229 5.16 -7.12 -24.07
N SER A 230 4.91 -7.43 -22.80
CA SER A 230 3.60 -7.88 -22.31
C SER A 230 2.49 -6.85 -22.62
N LYS A 231 2.76 -5.56 -22.35
CA LYS A 231 1.85 -4.45 -22.71
C LYS A 231 1.61 -4.37 -24.21
N GLU A 232 2.65 -4.49 -25.02
CA GLU A 232 2.55 -4.41 -26.48
C GLU A 232 1.72 -5.56 -27.07
N VAL A 233 1.93 -6.78 -26.58
CA VAL A 233 1.16 -7.97 -27.00
C VAL A 233 -0.31 -7.82 -26.61
N ALA A 234 -0.60 -7.33 -25.39
CA ALA A 234 -1.96 -7.04 -24.97
C ALA A 234 -2.61 -5.96 -25.84
N ALA A 235 -1.91 -4.85 -26.07
CA ALA A 235 -2.39 -3.74 -26.89
C ALA A 235 -2.68 -4.16 -28.34
N ARG A 236 -1.86 -5.06 -28.90
CA ARG A 236 -2.09 -5.62 -30.25
C ARG A 236 -3.35 -6.48 -30.29
N ALA A 237 -3.53 -7.36 -29.30
CA ALA A 237 -4.70 -8.22 -29.18
C ALA A 237 -5.99 -7.41 -29.01
N THR A 238 -5.94 -6.30 -28.27
CA THR A 238 -7.11 -5.48 -27.95
C THR A 238 -7.30 -4.26 -28.87
N ARG A 239 -6.55 -4.16 -29.98
CA ARG A 239 -6.51 -2.95 -30.82
C ARG A 239 -7.85 -2.60 -31.49
N ARG A 240 -8.70 -3.60 -31.77
CA ARG A 240 -9.97 -3.45 -32.50
C ARG A 240 -11.20 -3.51 -31.61
N VAL A 241 -11.01 -3.50 -30.29
CA VAL A 241 -12.08 -3.64 -29.32
C VAL A 241 -12.81 -2.31 -29.20
N ALA A 242 -14.13 -2.33 -29.34
CA ALA A 242 -14.97 -1.14 -29.22
C ALA A 242 -15.42 -0.88 -27.78
N ASP A 243 -15.57 -1.95 -26.98
CA ASP A 243 -16.07 -1.87 -25.61
C ASP A 243 -14.93 -1.95 -24.59
N TYR A 244 -14.70 -0.82 -23.90
CA TYR A 244 -13.74 -0.71 -22.81
C TYR A 244 -14.40 -0.62 -21.43
N THR A 245 -15.73 -0.83 -21.34
CA THR A 245 -16.52 -0.58 -20.13
C THR A 245 -15.91 -1.25 -18.90
N TRP A 246 -15.63 -2.55 -18.98
CA TRP A 246 -15.11 -3.31 -17.84
C TRP A 246 -13.63 -3.07 -17.58
N TRP A 247 -12.78 -2.99 -18.61
CA TRP A 247 -11.37 -2.67 -18.39
C TRP A 247 -11.15 -1.23 -17.93
N GLY A 248 -12.04 -0.30 -18.27
CA GLY A 248 -12.02 1.07 -17.77
C GLY A 248 -12.55 1.22 -16.34
N HIS A 249 -13.20 0.18 -15.81
CA HIS A 249 -13.88 0.23 -14.53
C HIS A 249 -12.89 0.19 -13.35
N HIS A 250 -12.93 1.20 -12.47
CA HIS A 250 -12.01 1.30 -11.34
C HIS A 250 -12.12 0.11 -10.37
N GLY A 251 -13.34 -0.37 -10.11
CA GLY A 251 -13.56 -1.56 -9.28
C GLY A 251 -12.90 -2.82 -9.84
N VAL A 252 -12.85 -2.97 -11.18
CA VAL A 252 -12.16 -4.08 -11.84
C VAL A 252 -10.66 -3.96 -11.62
N HIS A 253 -10.08 -2.77 -11.81
CA HIS A 253 -8.66 -2.54 -11.55
C HIS A 253 -8.28 -2.84 -10.10
N VAL A 254 -9.06 -2.37 -9.12
CA VAL A 254 -8.78 -2.65 -7.71
C VAL A 254 -8.85 -4.15 -7.42
N LEU A 255 -9.89 -4.84 -7.91
CA LEU A 255 -10.07 -6.28 -7.69
C LEU A 255 -8.96 -7.12 -8.35
N VAL A 256 -8.77 -6.98 -9.66
CA VAL A 256 -7.75 -7.72 -10.42
C VAL A 256 -6.35 -7.37 -9.93
N GLY A 257 -6.08 -6.09 -9.70
CA GLY A 257 -4.82 -5.62 -9.13
C GLY A 257 -4.55 -6.24 -7.78
N SER A 258 -5.55 -6.35 -6.90
CA SER A 258 -5.41 -6.95 -5.57
C SER A 258 -5.07 -8.44 -5.66
N VAL A 259 -5.68 -9.18 -6.59
CA VAL A 259 -5.36 -10.60 -6.87
C VAL A 259 -3.91 -10.75 -7.31
N VAL A 260 -3.49 -9.93 -8.28
CA VAL A 260 -2.11 -9.99 -8.79
C VAL A 260 -1.10 -9.57 -7.72
N CYS A 261 -1.39 -8.54 -6.93
CA CYS A 261 -0.54 -8.12 -5.81
C CYS A 261 -0.46 -9.23 -4.75
N LEU A 262 -1.58 -9.86 -4.38
CA LEU A 262 -1.58 -10.98 -3.43
C LEU A 262 -0.68 -12.12 -3.94
N LEU A 263 -0.83 -12.52 -5.20
CA LEU A 263 -0.01 -13.57 -5.81
C LEU A 263 1.48 -13.22 -5.84
N LYS A 264 1.82 -12.00 -6.26
CA LYS A 264 3.21 -11.52 -6.30
C LYS A 264 3.84 -11.49 -4.92
N PHE A 265 3.16 -10.90 -3.95
CA PHE A 265 3.72 -10.62 -2.63
C PHE A 265 3.62 -11.79 -1.68
N SER A 266 2.74 -12.78 -1.89
CA SER A 266 2.69 -13.98 -1.03
C SER A 266 3.71 -15.04 -1.42
N GLN A 267 4.14 -15.08 -2.69
CA GLN A 267 5.00 -16.14 -3.22
C GLN A 267 6.50 -15.86 -3.09
N ASP A 268 6.87 -14.64 -2.74
CA ASP A 268 8.25 -14.22 -2.53
C ASP A 268 8.38 -13.61 -1.14
N GLU A 269 9.12 -14.26 -0.25
CA GLU A 269 9.24 -13.85 1.16
C GLU A 269 9.96 -12.48 1.32
N GLY A 270 10.82 -12.10 0.37
CA GLY A 270 11.44 -10.78 0.36
C GLY A 270 10.42 -9.70 0.05
N LEU A 271 9.64 -9.90 -1.03
CA LEU A 271 8.54 -9.00 -1.38
C LEU A 271 7.48 -8.97 -0.28
N ARG A 272 7.09 -10.12 0.27
CA ARG A 272 6.12 -10.23 1.37
C ARG A 272 6.51 -9.34 2.53
N ARG A 273 7.73 -9.52 3.06
CA ARG A 273 8.29 -8.72 4.15
C ARG A 273 8.32 -7.24 3.79
N LEU A 274 8.70 -6.91 2.56
CA LEU A 274 8.68 -5.53 2.07
C LEU A 274 7.26 -4.93 2.11
N LEU A 275 6.24 -5.59 1.56
CA LEU A 275 4.87 -5.07 1.58
C LEU A 275 4.34 -4.94 3.00
N LEU A 276 4.56 -5.95 3.85
CA LEU A 276 4.12 -5.92 5.24
C LEU A 276 4.81 -4.81 6.05
N SER A 277 6.09 -4.55 5.78
CA SER A 277 6.82 -3.47 6.44
C SER A 277 6.27 -2.07 6.12
N THR A 278 5.48 -1.92 5.04
CA THR A 278 4.77 -0.65 4.75
C THR A 278 3.58 -0.41 5.71
N GLN A 279 3.08 -1.44 6.40
CA GLN A 279 2.07 -1.33 7.45
C GLN A 279 0.85 -0.44 7.13
N GLY A 280 0.68 0.70 7.80
CA GLY A 280 -0.45 1.63 7.61
C GLY A 280 -0.19 2.73 6.58
N VAL A 281 0.95 2.70 5.90
CA VAL A 281 1.37 3.74 4.95
C VAL A 281 0.44 3.77 3.75
N LEU A 282 0.12 4.98 3.29
CA LEU A 282 -0.55 5.21 2.02
C LEU A 282 0.42 4.94 0.87
N LEU A 283 0.07 4.01 -0.02
CA LEU A 283 0.87 3.66 -1.19
C LEU A 283 0.32 4.38 -2.43
N ILE A 284 1.16 5.12 -3.15
CA ILE A 284 0.78 5.88 -4.36
C ILE A 284 1.70 5.48 -5.52
N GLU A 285 1.16 4.83 -6.55
CA GLU A 285 1.92 4.61 -7.81
C GLU A 285 1.97 5.94 -8.57
N ALA A 286 3.17 6.49 -8.73
CA ALA A 286 3.45 7.81 -9.30
C ALA A 286 4.19 7.67 -10.64
N ALA A 287 3.57 6.98 -11.59
CA ALA A 287 4.10 6.72 -12.92
C ALA A 287 3.76 7.87 -13.89
N PRO A 288 4.70 8.76 -14.27
CA PRO A 288 4.41 9.98 -15.05
C PRO A 288 3.91 9.76 -16.49
N HIS A 289 3.89 8.51 -16.94
CA HIS A 289 3.51 8.12 -18.30
C HIS A 289 2.21 7.30 -18.34
N ASP A 290 1.68 6.85 -17.20
CA ASP A 290 0.57 5.90 -17.13
C ASP A 290 -0.42 6.28 -16.02
N GLY A 291 -1.60 6.74 -16.44
CA GLY A 291 -2.71 7.09 -15.55
C GLY A 291 -3.75 6.00 -15.38
N ALA A 292 -3.54 4.80 -15.93
CA ALA A 292 -4.52 3.71 -15.82
C ALA A 292 -4.49 3.08 -14.42
N TRP A 293 -3.29 2.88 -13.87
CA TRP A 293 -3.06 2.19 -12.60
C TRP A 293 -2.58 3.11 -11.48
N GLY A 294 -1.81 4.13 -11.82
CA GLY A 294 -1.26 5.11 -10.90
C GLY A 294 -1.83 6.49 -11.09
N VAL A 295 -1.24 7.46 -10.40
CA VAL A 295 -1.39 8.88 -10.70
C VAL A 295 -0.37 9.20 -11.78
N ALA A 296 -0.79 9.72 -12.95
CA ALA A 296 0.17 10.07 -14.00
C ALA A 296 0.91 11.38 -13.68
N ALA A 297 1.65 11.34 -12.57
CA ALA A 297 2.43 12.38 -11.98
C ALA A 297 3.70 11.72 -11.43
N ASN A 298 4.83 12.43 -11.45
CA ASN A 298 6.01 11.96 -10.75
C ASN A 298 5.81 11.97 -9.22
N SER A 299 6.68 11.28 -8.49
CA SER A 299 6.60 11.16 -7.03
C SER A 299 6.55 12.51 -6.31
N SER A 300 7.24 13.54 -6.82
CA SER A 300 7.24 14.89 -6.23
C SER A 300 5.85 15.53 -6.30
N LYS A 301 5.24 15.57 -7.49
CA LYS A 301 3.89 16.12 -7.68
C LYS A 301 2.83 15.30 -6.94
N ALA A 302 2.99 13.98 -6.89
CA ALA A 302 2.09 13.10 -6.13
C ALA A 302 2.09 13.43 -4.63
N LEU A 303 3.25 13.69 -4.02
CA LEU A 303 3.38 14.02 -2.59
C LEU A 303 2.83 15.42 -2.22
N GLN A 304 2.65 16.29 -3.21
CA GLN A 304 2.10 17.64 -3.03
C GLN A 304 0.57 17.69 -3.12
N ALA A 305 -0.10 16.61 -3.53
CA ALA A 305 -1.53 16.66 -3.73
C ALA A 305 -2.27 16.93 -2.40
N PRO A 306 -3.26 17.84 -2.41
CA PRO A 306 -3.99 18.19 -1.20
C PRO A 306 -4.76 16.97 -0.67
N ALA A 307 -4.78 16.82 0.65
CA ALA A 307 -5.51 15.78 1.35
C ALA A 307 -5.28 14.36 0.79
N LEU A 308 -4.01 13.94 0.65
CA LEU A 308 -3.59 12.66 0.03
C LEU A 308 -4.45 11.45 0.36
N ALA A 309 -4.86 11.27 1.62
CA ALA A 309 -5.69 10.13 2.00
C ALA A 309 -7.12 10.21 1.48
N ARG A 310 -7.69 11.42 1.42
CA ARG A 310 -9.00 11.68 0.81
C ARG A 310 -8.94 11.50 -0.71
N THR A 311 -7.78 11.69 -1.31
CA THR A 311 -7.59 11.50 -2.75
C THR A 311 -7.29 10.04 -3.07
N PHE A 312 -6.17 9.50 -2.56
CA PHE A 312 -5.63 8.21 -3.01
C PHE A 312 -5.90 7.05 -2.05
N GLY A 313 -6.52 7.31 -0.89
CA GLY A 313 -6.76 6.31 0.14
C GLY A 313 -7.75 5.24 -0.26
N LEU A 314 -7.67 4.11 0.45
CA LEU A 314 -8.50 2.94 0.23
C LEU A 314 -10.01 3.21 0.38
N TYR A 315 -10.36 4.10 1.31
CA TYR A 315 -11.74 4.51 1.62
C TYR A 315 -12.11 5.88 1.05
N SER A 316 -11.36 6.37 0.05
CA SER A 316 -11.71 7.63 -0.61
C SER A 316 -13.07 7.52 -1.30
N VAL A 317 -13.96 8.46 -0.98
CA VAL A 317 -15.28 8.65 -1.60
C VAL A 317 -15.39 9.98 -2.36
N HIS A 318 -14.28 10.74 -2.44
CA HIS A 318 -14.30 12.06 -3.04
C HIS A 318 -14.45 11.96 -4.56
N GLN A 319 -15.55 12.51 -5.07
CA GLN A 319 -15.87 12.52 -6.51
C GLN A 319 -15.37 13.80 -7.22
N SER A 320 -14.56 14.63 -6.56
CA SER A 320 -13.95 15.77 -7.24
C SER A 320 -13.01 15.29 -8.34
N PRO A 321 -13.01 15.92 -9.52
CA PRO A 321 -12.01 15.66 -10.54
C PRO A 321 -10.60 15.95 -10.01
N PHE A 322 -9.67 15.06 -10.33
CA PHE A 322 -8.24 15.19 -10.13
C PHE A 322 -7.58 15.10 -11.50
N GLU A 323 -6.91 16.17 -11.87
CA GLU A 323 -6.25 16.29 -13.16
C GLU A 323 -4.75 16.10 -13.01
N PHE A 324 -4.20 15.32 -13.91
CA PHE A 324 -2.77 15.16 -14.03
C PHE A 324 -2.35 15.15 -15.48
N GLU A 325 -1.21 15.79 -15.73
CA GLU A 325 -0.63 15.93 -17.05
C GLU A 325 0.52 14.93 -17.16
N SER A 326 0.41 14.04 -18.13
CA SER A 326 1.50 13.12 -18.49
C SER A 326 2.71 13.89 -19.00
N ARG A 327 3.87 13.23 -19.07
CA ARG A 327 5.08 13.86 -19.62
C ARG A 327 4.88 14.37 -21.05
N GLU A 328 4.00 13.73 -21.82
CA GLU A 328 3.68 14.05 -23.20
C GLU A 328 2.66 15.19 -23.35
N GLY A 329 2.29 15.86 -22.25
CA GLY A 329 1.35 16.99 -22.24
C GLY A 329 -0.13 16.57 -22.30
N ARG A 330 -0.42 15.27 -22.26
CA ARG A 330 -1.80 14.78 -22.23
C ARG A 330 -2.37 14.96 -20.83
N VAL A 331 -3.47 15.70 -20.71
CA VAL A 331 -4.25 15.82 -19.48
C VAL A 331 -5.15 14.60 -19.34
N HIS A 332 -5.11 14.00 -18.15
CA HIS A 332 -5.97 12.92 -17.72
C HIS A 332 -6.80 13.41 -16.54
N THR A 333 -8.11 13.28 -16.66
CA THR A 333 -9.07 13.63 -15.60
C THR A 333 -9.68 12.36 -15.03
N ARG A 334 -9.64 12.21 -13.71
CA ARG A 334 -10.24 11.08 -12.96
C ARG A 334 -10.91 11.61 -11.71
N LEU A 335 -11.88 10.88 -11.17
CA LEU A 335 -12.36 11.19 -9.83
C LEU A 335 -11.25 10.87 -8.81
N CYS A 336 -11.12 11.68 -7.76
CA CYS A 336 -10.17 11.40 -6.67
C CYS A 336 -10.31 9.95 -6.17
N CYS A 337 -11.54 9.49 -5.91
CA CYS A 337 -11.82 8.12 -5.47
C CYS A 337 -11.43 7.01 -6.46
N GLU A 338 -11.16 7.35 -7.72
CA GLU A 338 -10.73 6.42 -8.77
C GLU A 338 -9.24 6.55 -9.09
N ALA A 339 -8.56 7.55 -8.52
CA ALA A 339 -7.13 7.68 -8.67
C ALA A 339 -6.40 6.56 -7.90
N ASN A 340 -5.23 6.15 -8.40
CA ASN A 340 -4.30 5.27 -7.69
C ASN A 340 -4.81 3.83 -7.46
N ALA A 341 -5.36 3.18 -8.49
CA ALA A 341 -5.86 1.80 -8.41
C ALA A 341 -4.82 0.79 -7.93
N LEU A 342 -3.57 0.87 -8.40
CA LEU A 342 -2.49 -0.03 -7.98
C LEU A 342 -2.08 0.18 -6.52
N GLY A 343 -2.01 1.43 -6.06
CA GLY A 343 -1.76 1.73 -4.66
C GLY A 343 -2.86 1.13 -3.76
N LYS A 344 -4.13 1.24 -4.16
CA LYS A 344 -5.26 0.60 -3.47
C LYS A 344 -5.14 -0.92 -3.47
N ALA A 345 -4.81 -1.52 -4.61
CA ALA A 345 -4.60 -2.96 -4.72
C ALA A 345 -3.50 -3.49 -3.80
N LEU A 346 -2.36 -2.78 -3.68
CA LEU A 346 -1.30 -3.13 -2.74
C LEU A 346 -1.75 -3.01 -1.28
N MET A 347 -2.52 -1.97 -0.94
CA MET A 347 -3.07 -1.81 0.41
C MET A 347 -4.06 -2.92 0.77
N VAL A 348 -4.87 -3.37 -0.19
CA VAL A 348 -5.77 -4.54 -0.02
C VAL A 348 -4.96 -5.82 0.14
N ALA A 349 -3.98 -6.08 -0.73
CA ALA A 349 -3.13 -7.28 -0.63
C ALA A 349 -2.37 -7.33 0.70
N ARG A 350 -1.85 -6.19 1.16
CA ARG A 350 -1.21 -6.06 2.47
C ARG A 350 -2.18 -6.40 3.61
N ALA A 351 -3.39 -5.86 3.59
CA ALA A 351 -4.41 -6.15 4.59
C ALA A 351 -4.82 -7.63 4.57
N ALA A 352 -4.89 -8.24 3.39
CA ALA A 352 -5.20 -9.66 3.23
C ALA A 352 -4.11 -10.55 3.84
N ILE A 353 -2.83 -10.29 3.52
CA ILE A 353 -1.69 -11.06 4.05
C ILE A 353 -1.61 -10.91 5.58
N LEU A 354 -1.81 -9.70 6.12
CA LEU A 354 -1.88 -9.47 7.57
C LEU A 354 -3.02 -10.25 8.24
N ALA A 355 -4.12 -10.48 7.53
CA ALA A 355 -5.25 -11.31 7.99
C ALA A 355 -5.03 -12.82 7.78
N GLY A 356 -3.82 -13.24 7.38
CA GLY A 356 -3.48 -14.64 7.12
C GLY A 356 -3.98 -15.18 5.78
N VAL A 357 -4.43 -14.31 4.87
CA VAL A 357 -4.77 -14.69 3.50
C VAL A 357 -3.49 -14.66 2.67
N GLU A 358 -2.94 -15.83 2.37
CA GLU A 358 -1.71 -15.95 1.59
C GLU A 358 -1.90 -16.85 0.37
N ALA A 359 -1.30 -16.45 -0.75
CA ALA A 359 -1.30 -17.26 -1.96
C ALA A 359 -0.02 -18.11 -2.06
N THR A 360 -0.19 -19.42 -2.10
CA THR A 360 0.91 -20.38 -2.33
C THR A 360 1.31 -20.43 -3.80
N SER A 361 2.54 -20.85 -4.09
CA SER A 361 3.02 -21.02 -5.48
C SER A 361 2.16 -22.03 -6.25
N GLY A 362 1.55 -21.59 -7.35
CA GLY A 362 0.62 -22.42 -8.14
C GLY A 362 -0.76 -22.58 -7.50
N MET A 363 -1.18 -21.67 -6.62
CA MET A 363 -2.58 -21.55 -6.22
C MET A 363 -3.47 -21.37 -7.46
N GLU A 364 -4.65 -22.02 -7.46
CA GLU A 364 -5.65 -21.81 -8.50
C GLU A 364 -6.09 -20.34 -8.55
N LEU A 365 -6.11 -19.76 -9.75
CA LEU A 365 -6.43 -18.34 -9.95
C LEU A 365 -7.81 -17.98 -9.39
N ARG A 366 -8.80 -18.88 -9.54
CA ARG A 366 -10.13 -18.72 -8.95
C ARG A 366 -10.08 -18.67 -7.41
N SER A 367 -9.20 -19.46 -6.79
CA SER A 367 -9.05 -19.46 -5.33
C SER A 367 -8.42 -18.16 -4.82
N ALA A 368 -7.40 -17.66 -5.53
CA ALA A 368 -6.80 -16.36 -5.22
C ALA A 368 -7.82 -15.22 -5.37
N PHE A 369 -8.62 -15.26 -6.45
CA PHE A 369 -9.71 -14.33 -6.68
C PHE A 369 -10.76 -14.36 -5.56
N ALA A 370 -11.28 -15.54 -5.21
CA ALA A 370 -12.28 -15.71 -4.16
C ALA A 370 -11.76 -15.24 -2.79
N ALA A 371 -10.47 -15.48 -2.51
CA ALA A 371 -9.83 -15.02 -1.27
C ALA A 371 -9.79 -13.49 -1.19
N VAL A 372 -9.39 -12.81 -2.27
CA VAL A 372 -9.38 -11.35 -2.34
C VAL A 372 -10.79 -10.78 -2.28
N ALA A 373 -11.74 -11.34 -3.02
CA ALA A 373 -13.10 -10.81 -3.06
C ALA A 373 -13.80 -10.94 -1.70
N ARG A 374 -13.58 -12.06 -0.98
CA ARG A 374 -13.98 -12.20 0.42
C ARG A 374 -13.33 -11.15 1.32
N HIS A 375 -12.04 -10.86 1.13
CA HIS A 375 -11.36 -9.83 1.93
C HIS A 375 -11.90 -8.42 1.62
N LEU A 376 -12.18 -8.10 0.36
CA LEU A 376 -12.81 -6.84 -0.04
C LEU A 376 -14.21 -6.66 0.57
N ARG A 377 -15.00 -7.74 0.72
CA ARG A 377 -16.28 -7.71 1.47
C ARG A 377 -16.08 -7.27 2.91
N LEU A 378 -15.06 -7.81 3.58
CA LEU A 378 -14.74 -7.46 4.97
C LEU A 378 -14.27 -6.02 5.11
N LEU A 379 -13.51 -5.53 4.12
CA LEU A 379 -13.07 -4.14 4.09
C LEU A 379 -14.21 -3.16 3.76
N ALA A 380 -15.33 -3.62 3.18
CA ALA A 380 -16.47 -2.78 2.82
C ALA A 380 -16.06 -1.51 2.03
N LEU A 381 -15.19 -1.69 1.03
CA LEU A 381 -14.67 -0.57 0.24
C LEU A 381 -15.78 0.18 -0.49
N PRO A 382 -15.66 1.51 -0.64
CA PRO A 382 -16.69 2.32 -1.27
C PRO A 382 -16.70 2.25 -2.81
N CYS A 383 -15.65 1.75 -3.45
CA CYS A 383 -15.64 1.57 -4.90
C CYS A 383 -16.52 0.38 -5.30
N ASP A 384 -17.11 0.43 -6.51
CA ASP A 384 -17.97 -0.64 -7.01
C ASP A 384 -17.17 -1.87 -7.49
N TRP A 385 -16.54 -2.58 -6.57
CA TRP A 385 -15.85 -3.83 -6.90
C TRP A 385 -16.82 -5.03 -6.98
N ARG A 386 -18.08 -4.89 -6.53
CA ARG A 386 -19.07 -6.00 -6.55
C ARG A 386 -19.61 -6.26 -7.96
N ALA A 387 -19.92 -5.21 -8.73
CA ALA A 387 -20.28 -5.39 -10.13
C ALA A 387 -19.12 -6.05 -10.91
N ALA A 388 -17.88 -5.66 -10.59
CA ALA A 388 -16.67 -6.28 -11.12
C ALA A 388 -16.50 -7.76 -10.71
N GLU A 389 -16.85 -8.10 -9.47
CA GLU A 389 -16.82 -9.49 -8.99
C GLU A 389 -17.77 -10.36 -9.80
N THR A 390 -19.05 -9.99 -9.91
CA THR A 390 -20.04 -10.74 -10.69
C THR A 390 -19.60 -10.95 -12.13
N HIS A 391 -19.07 -9.91 -12.77
CA HIS A 391 -18.60 -10.03 -14.15
C HIS A 391 -17.39 -10.98 -14.31
N LEU A 392 -16.48 -11.00 -13.33
CA LEU A 392 -15.27 -11.82 -13.38
C LEU A 392 -15.49 -13.27 -12.90
N GLU A 393 -16.44 -13.53 -12.00
CA GLU A 393 -16.74 -14.88 -11.51
C GLU A 393 -17.21 -15.82 -12.63
N ASP A 394 -17.99 -15.28 -13.58
CA ASP A 394 -18.47 -16.02 -14.76
C ASP A 394 -17.36 -16.33 -15.77
N SER A 395 -16.24 -15.62 -15.66
CA SER A 395 -15.18 -15.59 -16.69
C SER A 395 -13.87 -16.28 -16.25
N LEU A 396 -13.64 -16.40 -14.93
CA LEU A 396 -12.62 -17.25 -14.28
C LEU A 396 -13.11 -18.70 -14.20
#